data_AF-A0A7S1PMW6-F1
#
_entry.id   AF-A0A7S1PMW6-F1
#
_cell.length_a   1.000
_cell.length_b   1.000
_cell.length_c   1.000
_cell.angle_alpha   90.00
_cell.angle_beta   90.00
_cell.angle_gamma   90.00
#
_symmetry.space_group_name_H-M   'P 1'
#
loop_
_entity.id
_entity.type
_entity.pdbx_description
1 polymer ?
#
loop_
_entity_poly.entity_id
_entity_poly.type
_entity_poly.pdbx_seq_one_letter_code
_entity_poly.pdbx_strand_id
1 'polypeptide(L)'
;MPAGQPPIFALAALAVAAATAASLPGETDPYYPQFHVRPEQNWINDPNGPMYDARHDKYHLWMQYNPHGRTWGNMSWYHTISDDLVYFKRLGVSLRNAEAYDIGGVFSGSA
;
A
#
# COMPACT_ATOMS: atom_id res chain seq x y z
N MET A 1 48.35 -47.89 -0.69
CA MET A 1 48.10 -46.59 -0.02
C MET A 1 47.51 -45.66 -1.08
N PRO A 2 46.23 -45.27 -0.98
CA PRO A 2 45.48 -44.70 -2.10
C PRO A 2 45.69 -43.18 -2.25
N ALA A 3 45.57 -42.70 -3.49
CA ALA A 3 45.61 -41.30 -3.86
C ALA A 3 44.41 -40.52 -3.29
N GLY A 4 44.69 -39.39 -2.64
CA GLY A 4 43.70 -38.52 -2.04
C GLY A 4 42.89 -37.76 -3.09
N GLN A 5 41.58 -37.94 -3.05
CA GLN A 5 40.57 -37.17 -3.78
C GLN A 5 40.51 -35.72 -3.25
N PRO A 6 40.44 -34.68 -4.10
CA PRO A 6 40.31 -33.31 -3.62
C PRO A 6 38.87 -33.05 -3.11
N PRO A 7 38.68 -32.12 -2.15
CA PRO A 7 37.36 -31.84 -1.61
C PRO A 7 36.52 -31.06 -2.63
N ILE A 8 35.30 -31.55 -2.86
CA ILE A 8 34.28 -30.85 -3.63
C ILE A 8 33.76 -29.72 -2.74
N PHE A 9 34.18 -28.48 -2.98
CA PHE A 9 33.49 -27.31 -2.45
C PHE A 9 32.16 -27.18 -3.19
N ALA A 10 31.08 -27.65 -2.58
CA ALA A 10 29.73 -27.41 -3.08
C ALA A 10 29.41 -25.91 -2.96
N LEU A 11 29.37 -25.20 -4.09
CA LEU A 11 28.76 -23.88 -4.17
C LEU A 11 27.27 -24.04 -3.87
N ALA A 12 26.82 -23.61 -2.70
CA ALA A 12 25.41 -23.39 -2.45
C ALA A 12 25.00 -22.13 -3.22
N ALA A 13 24.39 -22.32 -4.40
CA ALA A 13 23.73 -21.23 -5.10
C ALA A 13 22.48 -20.82 -4.31
N LEU A 14 22.53 -19.67 -3.65
CA LEU A 14 21.36 -19.07 -3.02
C LEU A 14 20.43 -18.58 -4.14
N ALA A 15 19.41 -19.37 -4.47
CA ALA A 15 18.35 -18.93 -5.35
C ALA A 15 17.56 -17.82 -4.64
N VAL A 16 17.79 -16.56 -5.03
CA VAL A 16 16.85 -15.48 -4.71
C VAL A 16 15.60 -15.77 -5.53
N ALA A 17 14.61 -16.39 -4.90
CA ALA A 17 13.27 -16.42 -5.45
C ALA A 17 12.79 -14.98 -5.50
N ALA A 18 12.83 -14.36 -6.69
CA ALA A 18 12.05 -13.17 -6.94
C ALA A 18 10.60 -13.57 -6.69
N ALA A 19 10.02 -13.11 -5.58
CA ALA A 19 8.58 -13.20 -5.40
C ALA A 19 7.98 -12.49 -6.62
N THR A 20 7.30 -13.25 -7.48
CA THR A 20 6.47 -12.66 -8.52
C THR A 20 5.39 -11.89 -7.78
N ALA A 21 5.58 -10.57 -7.62
CA ALA A 21 4.51 -9.72 -7.17
C ALA A 21 3.38 -9.92 -8.16
N ALA A 22 2.27 -10.51 -7.71
CA ALA A 22 1.08 -10.61 -8.53
C ALA A 22 0.73 -9.20 -8.97
N SER A 23 0.53 -9.00 -10.28
CA SER A 23 0.20 -7.69 -10.79
C SER A 23 -1.08 -7.18 -10.14
N LEU A 24 -1.09 -5.91 -9.77
CA LEU A 24 -2.30 -5.34 -9.18
C LEU A 24 -3.41 -5.29 -10.26
N PRO A 25 -4.69 -5.42 -9.87
CA PRO A 25 -5.78 -5.27 -10.80
C PRO A 25 -5.67 -3.93 -11.55
N GLY A 26 -5.46 -3.97 -12.86
CA GLY A 26 -5.31 -2.77 -13.69
C GLY A 26 -3.88 -2.38 -14.05
N GLU A 27 -2.84 -3.13 -13.67
CA GLU A 27 -1.45 -2.79 -14.03
C GLU A 27 -1.18 -2.85 -15.55
N THR A 28 -2.04 -3.53 -16.31
CA THR A 28 -2.03 -3.51 -17.78
C THR A 28 -2.77 -2.32 -18.40
N ASP A 29 -3.50 -1.53 -17.60
CA ASP A 29 -4.18 -0.33 -18.06
C ASP A 29 -3.15 0.81 -18.24
N PRO A 30 -2.98 1.37 -19.44
CA PRO A 30 -2.01 2.44 -19.68
C PRO A 30 -2.32 3.72 -18.88
N TYR A 31 -3.53 3.86 -18.34
CA TYR A 31 -3.92 4.99 -17.50
C TYR A 31 -3.72 4.73 -16.00
N TYR A 32 -3.26 3.54 -15.62
CA TYR A 32 -3.02 3.20 -14.22
C TYR A 32 -1.74 3.88 -13.70
N PRO A 33 -1.83 4.80 -12.72
CA PRO A 33 -0.64 5.49 -12.23
C PRO A 33 0.31 4.54 -11.51
N GLN A 34 1.58 4.54 -11.92
CA GLN A 34 2.63 3.67 -11.34
C GLN A 34 3.43 4.34 -10.20
N PHE A 35 3.47 5.68 -10.17
CA PHE A 35 4.30 6.47 -9.24
C PHE A 35 3.50 7.45 -8.38
N HIS A 36 2.18 7.27 -8.28
CA HIS A 36 1.29 8.13 -7.48
C HIS A 36 0.57 7.31 -6.41
N VAL A 37 0.25 7.94 -5.29
CA VAL A 37 -0.51 7.30 -4.21
C VAL A 37 -1.92 6.97 -4.68
N ARG A 38 -2.32 5.71 -4.49
CA ARG A 38 -3.64 5.19 -4.82
C ARG A 38 -3.94 3.91 -4.04
N PRO A 39 -5.22 3.54 -3.85
CA PRO A 39 -5.59 2.20 -3.43
C PRO A 39 -5.39 1.20 -4.57
N GLU A 40 -5.54 -0.09 -4.26
CA GLU A 40 -5.54 -1.17 -5.26
C GLU A 40 -6.62 -0.95 -6.32
N GLN A 41 -7.80 -0.48 -5.91
CA GLN A 41 -8.99 -0.38 -6.75
C GLN A 41 -9.96 0.67 -6.19
N ASN A 42 -11.00 0.99 -6.97
CA ASN A 42 -12.15 1.85 -6.63
C ASN A 42 -11.85 3.36 -6.57
N TRP A 43 -12.87 4.12 -6.16
CA TRP A 43 -12.90 5.59 -6.18
C TRP A 43 -12.15 6.20 -5.00
N ILE A 44 -11.31 7.21 -5.30
CA ILE A 44 -10.72 8.13 -4.33
C ILE A 44 -10.96 9.58 -4.73
N ASN A 45 -10.89 10.47 -3.74
CA ASN A 45 -10.82 11.91 -3.96
C ASN A 45 -9.87 12.59 -2.96
N ASP A 46 -10.40 13.39 -2.04
CA ASP A 46 -9.63 14.36 -1.26
C ASP A 46 -8.50 13.70 -0.43
N PRO A 47 -7.30 14.31 -0.39
CA PRO A 47 -6.29 13.93 0.60
C PRO A 47 -6.75 14.35 2.00
N ASN A 48 -6.53 13.49 2.99
CA ASN A 48 -6.97 13.69 4.37
C ASN A 48 -5.82 13.42 5.36
N GLY A 49 -5.80 14.19 6.44
CA GLY A 49 -4.84 14.03 7.55
C GLY A 49 -3.35 13.90 7.20
N PRO A 50 -2.78 14.62 6.21
CA PRO A 50 -1.34 14.52 5.94
C PRO A 50 -0.54 14.97 7.18
N MET A 51 0.30 14.09 7.73
CA MET A 51 1.09 14.40 8.92
C MET A 51 2.37 13.58 9.02
N TYR A 52 3.31 14.04 9.85
CA TYR A 52 4.52 13.29 10.22
C TYR A 52 4.47 12.89 11.69
N ASP A 53 4.59 11.59 11.95
CA ASP A 53 4.59 11.02 13.30
C ASP A 53 6.03 10.87 13.80
N ALA A 54 6.47 11.83 14.59
CA ALA A 54 7.83 11.85 15.14
C ALA A 54 8.11 10.69 16.13
N ARG A 55 7.08 10.01 16.65
CA ARG A 55 7.27 8.87 17.56
C ARG A 55 7.61 7.59 16.79
N HIS A 56 7.06 7.43 15.60
CA HIS A 56 7.25 6.25 14.76
C HIS A 56 8.13 6.51 13.53
N ASP A 57 8.55 7.76 13.31
CA ASP A 57 9.33 8.21 12.16
C ASP A 57 8.66 7.84 10.83
N LYS A 58 7.41 8.29 10.65
CA LYS A 58 6.58 7.97 9.48
C LYS A 58 5.80 9.17 8.99
N TYR A 59 5.70 9.32 7.68
CA TYR A 59 4.69 10.16 7.04
C TYR A 59 3.41 9.36 6.88
N HIS A 60 2.27 9.97 7.22
CA HIS A 60 0.95 9.40 7.03
C HIS A 60 0.18 10.24 6.03
N LEU A 61 -0.55 9.56 5.15
CA LEU A 61 -1.48 10.19 4.21
C LEU A 61 -2.72 9.31 4.09
N TRP A 62 -3.88 9.93 4.24
CA TRP A 62 -5.16 9.31 3.94
C TRP A 62 -5.77 9.92 2.67
N MET A 63 -6.71 9.20 2.07
CA MET A 63 -7.63 9.76 1.07
C MET A 63 -9.06 9.32 1.37
N GLN A 64 -10.02 10.17 1.01
CA GLN A 64 -11.41 9.72 0.88
C GLN A 64 -11.49 8.56 -0.11
N TYR A 65 -12.23 7.52 0.25
CA TYR A 65 -12.28 6.27 -0.47
C TYR A 65 -13.68 5.65 -0.43
N ASN A 66 -14.12 5.08 -1.55
CA ASN A 66 -15.28 4.19 -1.61
C ASN A 66 -14.81 2.73 -1.71
N PRO A 67 -14.92 1.92 -0.64
CA PRO A 67 -14.52 0.50 -0.68
C PRO A 67 -15.36 -0.37 -1.60
N HIS A 68 -16.52 0.12 -2.06
CA HIS A 68 -17.54 -0.67 -2.73
C HIS A 68 -17.76 -0.31 -4.20
N GLY A 69 -17.09 0.72 -4.74
CA GLY A 69 -17.33 1.10 -6.12
C GLY A 69 -16.44 2.19 -6.70
N ARG A 70 -16.55 2.35 -8.01
CA ARG A 70 -15.80 3.33 -8.82
C ARG A 70 -16.46 4.71 -8.92
N THR A 71 -17.41 5.01 -8.04
CA THR A 71 -18.11 6.30 -7.98
C THR A 71 -18.10 6.80 -6.54
N TRP A 72 -18.46 8.07 -6.34
CA TRP A 72 -18.65 8.61 -5.01
C TRP A 72 -19.73 7.84 -4.21
N GLY A 73 -19.52 7.66 -2.90
CA GLY A 73 -20.40 6.95 -1.96
C GLY A 73 -19.63 6.13 -0.91
N ASN A 74 -20.28 5.73 0.19
CA ASN A 74 -19.66 4.95 1.29
C ASN A 74 -18.31 5.54 1.79
N MET A 75 -18.28 6.86 2.04
CA MET A 75 -17.03 7.55 2.34
C MET A 75 -16.34 6.97 3.58
N SER A 76 -15.11 6.54 3.33
CA SER A 76 -14.17 5.96 4.29
C SER A 76 -12.80 6.62 4.08
N TRP A 77 -11.87 6.45 5.02
CA TRP A 77 -10.49 6.91 4.85
C TRP A 77 -9.57 5.73 4.57
N TYR A 78 -8.92 5.75 3.40
CA TYR A 78 -7.87 4.79 3.04
C TYR A 78 -6.51 5.33 3.47
N HIS A 79 -5.72 4.52 4.18
CA HIS A 79 -4.49 4.93 4.83
C HIS A 79 -3.26 4.40 4.11
N THR A 80 -2.27 5.28 3.95
CA THR A 80 -0.92 4.96 3.50
C THR A 80 0.12 5.57 4.43
N ILE A 81 1.29 4.93 4.50
CA ILE A 81 2.46 5.45 5.22
C ILE A 81 3.69 5.46 4.32
N SER A 82 4.63 6.35 4.58
CA SER A 82 5.90 6.44 3.86
C SER A 82 7.04 6.86 4.78
N ASP A 83 8.25 6.45 4.45
CA ASP A 83 9.47 6.90 5.10
C ASP A 83 10.03 8.18 4.45
N ASP A 84 9.69 8.44 3.18
CA ASP A 84 10.38 9.43 2.34
C ASP A 84 9.45 10.26 1.43
N LEU A 85 8.13 10.09 1.56
CA LEU A 85 7.10 10.71 0.71
C LEU A 85 7.17 10.30 -0.78
N VAL A 86 7.93 9.25 -1.11
CA VAL A 86 8.03 8.70 -2.48
C VAL A 86 7.50 7.28 -2.51
N TYR A 87 7.97 6.41 -1.63
CA TYR A 87 7.49 5.03 -1.53
C TYR A 87 6.44 4.90 -0.43
N PHE A 88 5.22 4.58 -0.84
CA PHE A 88 4.09 4.43 0.09
C PHE A 88 3.72 2.96 0.29
N LYS A 89 3.65 2.56 1.55
CA LYS A 89 3.01 1.32 1.98
C LYS A 89 1.52 1.56 2.20
N ARG A 90 0.70 0.74 1.56
CA ARG A 90 -0.75 0.73 1.70
C ARG A 90 -1.17 -0.02 2.96
N LEU A 91 -1.98 0.60 3.80
CA LEU A 91 -2.51 -0.01 5.04
C LEU A 91 -4.01 -0.35 4.95
N GLY A 92 -4.70 0.18 3.92
CA GLY A 92 -6.11 -0.11 3.68
C GLY A 92 -7.05 0.86 4.40
N VAL A 93 -8.31 0.45 4.58
CA VAL A 93 -9.34 1.30 5.18
C VAL A 93 -9.13 1.41 6.69
N SER A 94 -8.97 2.63 7.19
CA SER A 94 -8.73 2.93 8.61
C SER A 94 -9.95 3.52 9.33
N LEU A 95 -10.72 4.40 8.67
CA LEU A 95 -11.98 4.94 9.18
C LEU A 95 -13.13 4.54 8.25
N ARG A 96 -14.23 4.05 8.83
CA ARG A 96 -15.43 3.59 8.13
C ARG A 96 -16.64 4.31 8.71
N ASN A 97 -17.67 4.48 7.90
CA ASN A 97 -18.98 4.99 8.30
C ASN A 97 -19.77 3.93 9.11
N ALA A 98 -19.32 3.65 10.33
CA ALA A 98 -19.84 2.58 11.17
C ALA A 98 -20.81 3.06 12.26
N GLU A 99 -20.88 4.38 12.50
CA GLU A 99 -21.59 4.96 13.63
C GLU A 99 -22.79 5.79 13.17
N ALA A 100 -23.77 5.98 14.05
CA ALA A 100 -25.00 6.70 13.70
C ALA A 100 -24.73 8.15 13.26
N TYR A 101 -23.69 8.79 13.80
CA TYR A 101 -23.33 10.17 13.48
C TYR A 101 -22.55 10.31 12.16
N ASP A 102 -21.97 9.22 11.63
CA ASP A 102 -21.18 9.22 10.40
C ASP A 102 -21.70 8.25 9.32
N ILE A 103 -22.90 7.69 9.52
CA ILE A 103 -23.50 6.68 8.63
C ILE A 103 -23.56 7.13 7.15
N GLY A 104 -23.70 8.44 6.91
CA GLY A 104 -23.68 9.05 5.58
C GLY A 104 -22.30 9.16 4.93
N GLY A 105 -21.23 8.95 5.70
CA GLY A 105 -19.85 9.01 5.25
C GLY A 105 -18.91 9.65 6.29
N VAL A 106 -17.68 9.14 6.36
CA VAL A 106 -16.57 9.81 7.05
C VAL A 106 -15.95 10.81 6.08
N PHE A 107 -16.31 12.08 6.23
CA PHE A 107 -15.87 13.15 5.34
C PHE A 107 -14.42 13.62 5.60
N SER A 108 -13.92 14.50 4.74
CA SER A 108 -12.56 15.04 4.81
C SER A 108 -12.23 15.69 6.16
N GLY A 109 -10.95 15.64 6.54
CA GLY A 109 -10.45 16.15 7.82
C GLY A 109 -8.93 16.25 7.86
N SER A 110 -8.41 16.74 8.98
CA SER A 110 -6.99 17.01 9.24
C SER A 110 -6.46 16.21 10.44
N ALA A 111 -5.14 16.23 10.64
CA ALA A 111 -4.43 15.62 11.76
C ALA A 111 -3.57 16.67 12.49
#